data_AF-A0A0F8ZGA6-F1
#
_entry.id   AF-A0A0F8ZGA6-F1
#
_cell.length_a   1.000
_cell.length_b   1.000
_cell.length_c   1.000
_cell.angle_alpha   90.00
_cell.angle_beta   90.00
_cell.angle_gamma   90.00
#
_symmetry.space_group_name_H-M   'P 1'
#
loop_
_entity.id
_entity.type
_entity.pdbx_description
1 polymer ?
#
loop_
_entity_poly.entity_id
_entity_poly.type
_entity_poly.pdbx_seq_one_letter_code
_entity_poly.pdbx_strand_id
1 'polypeptide(L)'
;MKVIDTDGKELYDFSPHKLKLWERIYYPCYRLCNKVRLFPREVKWFIQRGKRGYADSDCWGIDFYLVDIIPKMIKQLKGNRGGVPSCMFEDADDDSDKSWEKARKKWYKILDEIIKSFSLMEKELEILVLTEEEIKIRNNGVKQRGLSESFLIK
;
A
#
# COMPACT_ATOMS: atom_id res chain seq x y z
N MET A 1 16.41 -10.14 -6.91
CA MET A 1 15.68 -9.31 -7.89
C MET A 1 16.73 -8.75 -8.83
N LYS A 2 16.73 -9.15 -10.11
CA LYS A 2 17.73 -8.71 -11.09
C LYS A 2 17.19 -7.47 -11.80
N VAL A 3 17.93 -6.37 -11.78
CA VAL A 3 17.58 -5.17 -12.56
C VAL A 3 18.47 -5.19 -13.81
N ILE A 4 17.83 -5.25 -14.98
CA ILE A 4 18.48 -5.39 -16.29
C ILE A 4 18.27 -4.08 -17.06
N ASP A 5 19.30 -3.56 -17.71
CA ASP A 5 19.19 -2.35 -18.55
C ASP A 5 18.48 -2.63 -19.88
N THR A 6 18.09 -1.57 -20.60
CA THR A 6 17.49 -1.64 -21.95
C THR A 6 18.41 -2.29 -23.00
N ASP A 7 19.73 -2.34 -22.74
CA ASP A 7 20.73 -2.98 -23.59
C ASP A 7 21.05 -4.43 -23.20
N GLY A 8 20.26 -5.03 -22.30
CA GLY A 8 20.46 -6.42 -21.84
C GLY A 8 21.67 -6.62 -20.93
N LYS A 9 22.32 -5.54 -20.47
CA LYS A 9 23.41 -5.59 -19.49
C LYS A 9 22.83 -5.61 -18.08
N GLU A 10 23.24 -6.60 -17.26
CA GLU A 10 22.87 -6.66 -15.85
C GLU A 10 23.51 -5.46 -15.12
N LEU A 11 22.70 -4.49 -14.69
CA LEU A 11 23.22 -3.27 -14.08
C LEU A 11 23.78 -3.53 -12.69
N TYR A 12 23.11 -4.35 -11.87
CA TYR A 12 23.60 -4.77 -10.56
C TYR A 12 22.97 -6.12 -10.14
N ASP A 13 23.80 -7.16 -9.94
CA ASP A 13 23.40 -8.43 -9.34
C ASP A 13 23.55 -8.34 -7.81
N PHE A 14 22.44 -8.09 -7.10
CA PHE A 14 22.40 -7.97 -5.62
C PHE A 14 22.46 -9.35 -4.94
N SER A 15 23.39 -10.20 -5.37
CA SER A 15 23.63 -11.53 -4.79
C SER A 15 24.68 -11.42 -3.68
N PRO A 16 24.39 -11.86 -2.44
CA PRO A 16 25.26 -11.63 -1.27
C PRO A 16 26.67 -12.24 -1.40
N HIS A 17 26.87 -13.13 -2.36
CA HIS A 17 28.09 -13.92 -2.56
C HIS A 17 29.13 -13.22 -3.46
N LYS A 18 28.80 -12.06 -4.05
CA LYS A 18 29.68 -11.29 -4.96
C LYS A 18 30.18 -9.96 -4.36
N LEU A 19 29.89 -9.66 -3.09
CA LEU A 19 30.23 -8.38 -2.46
C LEU A 19 31.67 -8.37 -1.93
N LYS A 20 32.42 -7.30 -2.23
CA LYS A 20 33.76 -7.03 -1.67
C LYS A 20 33.67 -6.78 -0.16
N LEU A 21 34.77 -7.00 0.57
CA LEU A 21 34.82 -6.85 2.04
C LEU A 21 34.39 -5.44 2.50
N TRP A 22 34.80 -4.41 1.76
CA TRP A 22 34.39 -3.02 2.01
C TRP A 22 32.90 -2.78 1.79
N GLU A 23 32.27 -3.43 0.82
CA GLU A 23 30.83 -3.33 0.57
C GLU A 23 30.03 -4.01 1.70
N ARG A 24 30.53 -5.13 2.24
CA ARG A 24 29.93 -5.82 3.40
C ARG A 24 29.91 -4.95 4.66
N ILE A 25 30.84 -4.02 4.81
CA ILE A 25 30.87 -3.08 5.95
C ILE A 25 30.11 -1.80 5.61
N TYR A 26 30.28 -1.29 4.39
CA TYR A 26 29.66 -0.05 3.91
C TYR A 26 28.13 -0.14 3.89
N TYR A 27 27.53 -1.20 3.31
CA TYR A 27 26.08 -1.31 3.18
C TYR A 27 25.33 -1.33 4.53
N PRO A 28 25.77 -2.08 5.56
CA PRO A 28 25.20 -2.00 6.90
C PRO A 28 25.33 -0.61 7.52
N CYS A 29 26.52 0.01 7.45
CA CYS A 29 26.75 1.35 7.98
C CYS A 29 25.88 2.41 7.28
N TYR A 30 25.82 2.37 5.95
CA TYR A 30 24.98 3.24 5.13
C TYR A 30 23.48 3.05 5.45
N ARG A 31 23.04 1.80 5.65
CA ARG A 31 21.65 1.49 6.05
C ARG A 31 21.33 2.02 7.44
N LEU A 32 22.26 1.91 8.39
CA LEU A 32 22.11 2.44 9.75
C LEU A 32 22.05 3.97 9.75
N CYS A 33 23.01 4.62 9.09
CA CYS A 33 23.07 6.08 9.00
C CYS A 33 21.81 6.65 8.32
N ASN A 34 21.33 6.01 7.25
CA ASN A 34 20.09 6.42 6.62
C ASN A 34 18.86 6.21 7.50
N LYS A 35 18.78 5.13 8.27
CA LYS A 35 17.71 4.94 9.27
C LYS A 35 17.71 6.06 10.31
N VAL A 36 18.87 6.38 10.89
CA VAL A 36 18.99 7.46 11.89
C VAL A 36 18.62 8.82 11.29
N ARG A 37 19.02 9.08 10.04
CA ARG A 37 18.69 10.32 9.32
C ARG A 37 17.18 10.48 9.07
N LEU A 38 16.47 9.37 8.82
CA LEU A 38 15.03 9.38 8.53
C LEU A 38 14.16 9.33 9.80
N PHE A 39 14.70 8.83 10.91
CA PHE A 39 13.99 8.65 12.18
C PHE A 39 13.23 9.89 12.69
N PRO A 40 13.78 11.12 12.68
CA PRO A 40 13.04 12.30 13.15
C PRO A 40 11.76 12.57 12.35
N ARG A 41 11.78 12.21 11.06
CA ARG A 41 10.63 12.37 10.16
C ARG A 41 9.55 11.35 10.46
N GLU A 42 9.94 10.09 10.72
CA GLU A 42 9.02 9.03 11.13
C GLU A 42 8.36 9.35 12.48
N VAL A 43 9.14 9.85 13.44
CA VAL A 43 8.61 10.30 14.74
C VAL A 43 7.63 11.46 14.57
N LYS A 44 7.95 12.44 13.72
CA LYS A 44 7.02 13.53 13.38
C LYS A 44 5.70 12.98 12.84
N TRP A 45 5.75 12.06 11.87
CA TRP A 45 4.56 11.46 11.27
C TRP A 45 3.76 10.62 12.27
N PHE A 46 4.43 9.90 13.17
CA PHE A 46 3.78 9.18 14.26
C PHE A 46 3.01 10.11 15.19
N ILE A 47 3.61 11.23 15.62
CA ILE A 47 2.94 12.24 16.46
C ILE A 47 1.76 12.85 15.72
N GLN A 48 1.88 13.12 14.42
CA GLN A 48 0.77 13.63 13.60
C GLN A 48 -0.40 12.65 13.57
N ARG A 49 -0.15 11.35 13.31
CA ARG A 49 -1.19 10.31 13.35
C ARG A 49 -1.84 10.21 14.73
N GLY A 50 -1.06 10.30 15.80
CA GLY A 50 -1.59 10.28 17.16
C GLY A 50 -2.47 11.49 17.52
N LYS A 51 -2.16 12.69 17.00
CA LYS A 51 -2.90 13.92 17.34
C LYS A 51 -4.16 14.15 16.50
N ARG A 52 -4.13 13.86 15.20
CA ARG A 52 -5.25 14.16 14.27
C ARG A 52 -5.74 12.98 13.45
N GLY A 53 -5.11 11.81 13.57
CA GLY A 53 -5.48 10.59 12.85
C GLY A 53 -4.70 10.30 11.55
N TYR A 54 -3.97 11.27 10.98
CA TYR A 54 -3.20 11.10 9.74
C TYR A 54 -1.92 11.97 9.72
N ALA A 55 -0.88 11.58 8.97
CA ALA A 55 0.34 12.39 8.78
C ALA A 55 0.29 13.23 7.50
N ASP A 56 1.12 14.28 7.40
CA ASP A 56 1.13 15.13 6.19
C ASP A 56 1.56 14.35 4.95
N SER A 57 2.42 13.34 5.13
CA SER A 57 2.80 12.40 4.07
C SER A 57 1.62 11.62 3.52
N ASP A 58 0.67 11.27 4.39
CA ASP A 58 -0.48 10.44 4.04
C ASP A 58 -1.46 11.24 3.15
N CYS A 59 -1.44 12.57 3.23
CA CYS A 59 -2.24 13.44 2.38
C CYS A 59 -1.79 13.45 0.91
N TRP A 60 -0.51 13.16 0.63
CA TRP A 60 0.03 13.14 -0.75
C TRP A 60 -0.37 11.88 -1.53
N GLY A 61 -0.83 10.83 -0.84
CA GLY A 61 -1.28 9.56 -1.43
C GLY A 61 -2.40 8.97 -0.59
N ILE A 62 -3.48 9.75 -0.45
CA ILE A 62 -4.57 9.44 0.48
C ILE A 62 -5.30 8.16 0.10
N ASP A 63 -5.45 7.91 -1.19
CA ASP A 63 -5.99 6.70 -1.79
C ASP A 63 -5.18 5.46 -1.38
N PHE A 64 -3.87 5.46 -1.61
CA PHE A 64 -2.98 4.36 -1.21
C PHE A 64 -3.00 4.15 0.31
N TYR A 65 -2.98 5.23 1.09
CA TYR A 65 -2.99 5.14 2.54
C TYR A 65 -4.31 4.55 3.08
N LEU A 66 -5.45 5.01 2.58
CA LEU A 66 -6.77 4.52 3.01
C LEU A 66 -7.00 3.07 2.62
N VAL A 67 -6.60 2.69 1.41
CA VAL A 67 -6.68 1.32 0.92
C VAL A 67 -5.82 0.36 1.73
N ASP A 68 -4.66 0.80 2.22
CA ASP A 68 -3.81 -0.03 3.08
C ASP A 68 -4.37 -0.17 4.51
N ILE A 69 -4.84 0.92 5.12
CA ILE A 69 -5.18 0.92 6.55
C ILE A 69 -6.59 0.40 6.86
N ILE A 70 -7.60 0.75 6.04
CA ILE A 70 -9.00 0.45 6.35
C ILE A 70 -9.28 -1.06 6.40
N PRO A 71 -8.84 -1.89 5.42
CA PRO A 71 -9.04 -3.33 5.48
C PRO A 71 -8.39 -3.98 6.69
N LYS A 72 -7.21 -3.49 7.11
CA LYS A 72 -6.50 -4.00 8.29
C LYS A 72 -7.27 -3.70 9.57
N MET A 73 -7.76 -2.47 9.71
CA MET A 73 -8.60 -2.07 10.85
C MET A 73 -9.89 -2.89 10.91
N ILE A 74 -10.56 -3.11 9.78
CA ILE A 74 -11.81 -3.89 9.75
C ILE A 74 -11.56 -5.38 10.03
N LYS A 75 -10.47 -5.96 9.52
CA LYS A 75 -10.07 -7.34 9.86
C LYS A 75 -9.81 -7.48 11.35
N GLN A 76 -9.14 -6.50 11.97
CA GLN A 76 -8.94 -6.47 13.41
C GLN A 76 -10.27 -6.33 14.16
N LEU A 77 -11.18 -5.47 13.69
CA LEU A 77 -12.51 -5.31 14.27
C LEU A 77 -13.34 -6.59 14.21
N LYS A 78 -13.26 -7.34 13.10
CA LYS A 78 -13.96 -8.63 12.93
C LYS A 78 -13.33 -9.75 13.76
N GLY A 79 -12.01 -9.73 13.93
CA GLY A 79 -11.26 -10.74 14.69
C GLY A 79 -11.34 -10.55 16.21
N ASN A 80 -11.38 -9.29 16.66
CA ASN A 80 -11.73 -8.99 18.04
C ASN A 80 -13.22 -9.30 18.23
N ARG A 81 -13.58 -10.02 19.30
CA ARG A 81 -14.97 -10.36 19.67
C ARG A 81 -15.79 -9.11 20.12
N GLY A 82 -15.52 -7.96 19.52
CA GLY A 82 -16.15 -6.68 19.83
C GLY A 82 -17.60 -6.66 19.37
N GLY A 83 -18.42 -5.92 20.13
CA GLY A 83 -19.87 -5.90 20.00
C GLY A 83 -20.40 -5.56 18.60
N VAL A 84 -21.66 -5.89 18.40
CA VAL A 84 -22.41 -5.57 17.19
C VAL A 84 -23.09 -4.21 17.41
N PRO A 85 -23.06 -3.28 16.43
CA PRO A 85 -23.80 -2.02 16.54
C PRO A 85 -25.29 -2.26 16.79
N SER A 86 -25.92 -1.46 17.66
CA SER A 86 -27.35 -1.61 18.01
C SER A 86 -28.28 -1.47 16.79
N CYS A 87 -27.88 -0.71 15.77
CA CYS A 87 -28.64 -0.57 14.52
C CYS A 87 -28.71 -1.85 13.66
N MET A 88 -28.01 -2.92 14.04
CA MET A 88 -28.07 -4.21 13.35
C MET A 88 -29.19 -5.11 13.87
N PHE A 89 -29.74 -4.77 15.04
CA PHE A 89 -30.85 -5.47 15.68
C PHE A 89 -32.18 -4.99 15.07
N GLU A 90 -33.14 -5.91 14.96
CA GLU A 90 -34.48 -5.56 14.46
C GLU A 90 -35.36 -5.00 15.57
N ASP A 91 -35.18 -5.53 16.77
CA ASP A 91 -35.72 -5.02 18.00
C ASP A 91 -34.54 -4.85 18.96
N ALA A 92 -34.37 -3.62 19.48
CA ALA A 92 -33.25 -3.29 20.36
C ALA A 92 -33.45 -3.87 21.77
N ASP A 93 -34.69 -4.21 22.13
CA ASP A 93 -35.04 -4.79 23.43
C ASP A 93 -35.01 -6.34 23.40
N ASP A 94 -34.87 -6.96 22.23
CA ASP A 94 -34.75 -8.42 22.06
C ASP A 94 -33.29 -8.89 22.22
N ASP A 95 -32.97 -9.31 23.44
CA ASP A 95 -31.66 -9.87 23.83
C ASP A 95 -31.54 -11.39 23.58
N SER A 96 -32.42 -11.98 22.75
CA SER A 96 -32.33 -13.41 22.44
C SER A 96 -31.07 -13.76 21.63
N ASP A 97 -30.53 -14.96 21.84
CA ASP A 97 -29.38 -15.48 21.07
C ASP A 97 -29.62 -15.43 19.55
N LYS A 98 -30.87 -15.65 19.11
CA LYS A 98 -31.26 -15.58 17.70
C LYS A 98 -31.17 -14.16 17.14
N SER A 99 -31.60 -13.16 17.93
CA SER A 99 -31.48 -11.74 17.58
C SER A 99 -30.02 -11.36 17.39
N TRP A 100 -29.16 -11.76 18.33
CA TRP A 100 -27.70 -11.56 18.27
C TRP A 100 -27.04 -12.24 17.07
N GLU A 101 -27.39 -13.49 16.78
CA GLU A 101 -26.83 -14.21 15.62
C GLU A 101 -27.20 -13.51 14.31
N LYS A 102 -28.45 -13.06 14.18
CA LYS A 102 -28.94 -12.34 13.01
C LYS A 102 -28.24 -10.98 12.85
N ALA A 103 -28.13 -10.21 13.94
CA ALA A 103 -27.45 -8.92 13.96
C ALA A 103 -25.96 -9.06 13.61
N ARG A 104 -25.27 -10.06 14.20
CA ARG A 104 -23.86 -10.35 13.90
C ARG A 104 -23.67 -10.74 12.44
N LYS A 105 -24.56 -11.56 11.88
CA LYS A 105 -24.50 -11.98 10.48
C LYS A 105 -24.67 -10.79 9.52
N LYS A 106 -25.62 -9.89 9.81
CA LYS A 106 -25.78 -8.63 9.06
C LYS A 106 -24.52 -7.77 9.14
N TRP A 107 -23.97 -7.60 10.34
CA TRP A 107 -22.77 -6.80 10.55
C TRP A 107 -21.56 -7.34 9.81
N TYR A 108 -21.29 -8.64 9.93
CA TYR A 108 -20.15 -9.28 9.27
C TYR A 108 -20.26 -9.23 7.75
N LYS A 109 -21.48 -9.33 7.21
CA LYS A 109 -21.72 -9.15 5.78
C LYS A 109 -21.28 -7.75 5.33
N ILE A 110 -21.66 -6.70 6.05
CA ILE A 110 -21.26 -5.33 5.74
C ILE A 110 -19.73 -5.17 5.82
N LEU A 111 -19.11 -5.69 6.88
CA LEU A 111 -17.65 -5.62 7.02
C LEU A 111 -16.93 -6.34 5.88
N ASP A 112 -17.42 -7.50 5.45
CA ASP A 112 -16.85 -8.25 4.33
C ASP A 112 -17.01 -7.52 2.99
N GLU A 113 -18.15 -6.86 2.77
CA GLU A 113 -18.36 -6.00 1.60
C GLU A 113 -17.39 -4.83 1.57
N ILE A 114 -17.18 -4.16 2.71
CA ILE A 114 -16.22 -3.06 2.80
C ILE A 114 -14.79 -3.57 2.50
N ILE A 115 -14.36 -4.66 3.15
CA ILE A 115 -13.03 -5.26 2.89
C ILE A 115 -12.87 -5.57 1.40
N LYS A 116 -13.89 -6.17 0.77
CA LYS A 116 -13.87 -6.53 -0.65
C LYS A 116 -13.71 -5.29 -1.54
N SER A 117 -14.45 -4.22 -1.28
CA SER A 117 -14.35 -2.98 -2.05
C SER A 117 -12.95 -2.37 -1.99
N PHE A 118 -12.33 -2.32 -0.81
CA PHE A 118 -10.96 -1.82 -0.68
C PHE A 118 -9.92 -2.73 -1.34
N SER A 119 -10.08 -4.06 -1.29
CA SER A 119 -9.21 -4.99 -2.02
C SER A 119 -9.36 -4.90 -3.55
N LEU A 120 -10.49 -4.41 -4.06
CA LEU A 120 -10.64 -4.10 -5.48
C LEU A 120 -9.90 -2.81 -5.83
N MET A 121 -10.06 -1.75 -5.02
CA MET A 121 -9.32 -0.50 -5.21
C MET A 121 -7.80 -0.70 -5.15
N GLU A 122 -7.31 -1.56 -4.27
CA GLU A 122 -5.88 -1.93 -4.19
C GLU A 122 -5.36 -2.46 -5.54
N LYS A 123 -6.13 -3.36 -6.17
CA LYS A 123 -5.78 -3.93 -7.47
C LYS A 123 -5.87 -2.89 -8.59
N GLU A 124 -6.87 -2.02 -8.56
CA GLU A 124 -7.00 -0.95 -9.54
C GLU A 124 -5.81 0.02 -9.47
N LEU A 125 -5.40 0.41 -8.27
CA LEU A 125 -4.23 1.26 -8.07
C LEU A 125 -2.93 0.57 -8.52
N GLU A 126 -2.78 -0.73 -8.26
CA GLU A 126 -1.64 -1.51 -8.75
C GLU A 126 -1.57 -1.53 -10.28
N ILE A 127 -2.71 -1.73 -10.96
CA ILE A 127 -2.79 -1.69 -12.42
C ILE A 127 -2.42 -0.31 -12.96
N LEU A 128 -2.94 0.77 -12.36
CA LEU A 128 -2.66 2.13 -12.81
C LEU A 128 -1.16 2.44 -12.75
N VAL A 129 -0.50 2.08 -11.65
CA VAL A 129 0.96 2.27 -11.52
C VAL A 129 1.73 1.51 -12.62
N LEU A 130 1.35 0.26 -12.89
CA LEU A 130 1.98 -0.53 -13.96
C LEU A 130 1.78 0.12 -15.33
N THR A 131 0.59 0.64 -15.64
CA THR A 131 0.34 1.30 -16.93
C THR A 131 1.15 2.58 -17.11
N GLU A 132 1.35 3.37 -16.05
CA GLU A 132 2.17 4.57 -16.09
C GLU A 132 3.65 4.24 -16.32
N GLU A 133 4.15 3.18 -15.70
CA GLU A 133 5.52 2.67 -15.91
C GLU A 133 5.71 2.16 -17.35
N GLU A 134 4.76 1.41 -17.89
CA GLU A 134 4.78 0.94 -19.27
C GLU A 134 4.78 2.10 -20.28
N ILE A 135 3.94 3.12 -20.06
CA ILE A 135 3.91 4.34 -20.89
C ILE A 135 5.26 5.06 -20.81
N LYS A 136 5.85 5.16 -19.62
CA LYS A 136 7.15 5.82 -19.42
C LYS A 136 8.29 5.07 -20.12
N ILE A 137 8.31 3.75 -20.04
CA ILE A 137 9.27 2.89 -20.74
C ILE A 137 9.10 3.05 -22.25
N ARG A 138 7.85 3.01 -22.74
CA ARG A 138 7.55 3.21 -24.17
C ARG A 138 8.06 4.57 -24.65
N ASN A 139 7.75 5.65 -23.94
CA ASN A 139 8.14 7.01 -24.33
C ASN A 139 9.67 7.21 -24.33
N ASN A 140 10.36 6.66 -23.32
CA ASN A 140 11.84 6.68 -23.30
C ASN A 140 12.45 5.86 -24.45
N GLY A 141 11.87 4.70 -24.78
CA GLY A 141 12.31 3.87 -25.90
C GLY A 141 12.02 4.47 -27.28
N VAL A 142 11.00 5.32 -27.43
CA VAL A 142 10.75 6.12 -28.64
C VAL A 142 11.78 7.25 -28.77
N LYS A 143 12.06 7.94 -27.65
CA LYS A 143 13.05 9.04 -27.60
C LYS A 143 14.47 8.57 -27.93
N GLN A 144 14.86 7.37 -27.49
CA GLN A 144 16.15 6.77 -27.82
C GLN A 144 16.26 6.31 -29.30
N ARG A 145 15.13 6.05 -29.97
CA ARG A 145 15.09 5.62 -31.38
C ARG A 145 15.06 6.78 -32.40
N GLY A 146 15.15 8.04 -31.96
CA GLY A 146 15.32 9.19 -32.86
C GLY A 146 14.18 9.42 -33.85
N LEU A 147 12.99 8.86 -33.61
CA LEU A 147 11.82 9.12 -34.44
C LEU A 147 11.23 10.48 -34.04
N SER A 148 11.33 11.46 -34.95
CA SER A 148 10.72 12.78 -34.75
C SER A 148 9.20 12.66 -34.63
N GLU A 149 8.57 13.62 -33.93
CA GLU A 149 7.15 13.67 -33.55
C GLU A 149 6.14 13.58 -34.72
N SER A 150 6.57 13.37 -35.96
CA SER A 150 5.71 13.21 -37.15
C SER A 150 4.90 11.91 -37.20
N PHE A 151 5.11 10.99 -36.26
CA PHE A 151 4.37 9.72 -36.14
C PHE A 151 3.33 9.70 -35.01
N LEU A 152 3.09 10.84 -34.34
CA LEU A 152 2.05 10.96 -33.33
C LEU A 152 0.76 11.52 -33.95
N ILE A 153 -0.22 10.61 -34.11
CA ILE A 153 -1.66 10.87 -34.26
C ILE A 153 -2.09 11.41 -35.64
N LYS A 154 -2.79 10.53 -36.39
CA LYS A 154 -3.97 10.91 -37.17
C LYS A 154 -5.18 10.24 -36.55
#